data_AF-A0A497J6V0-F1
#
_entry.id   AF-A0A497J6V0-F1
#
_cell.length_a   1.000
_cell.length_b   1.000
_cell.length_c   1.000
_cell.angle_alpha   90.00
_cell.angle_beta   90.00
_cell.angle_gamma   90.00
#
_symmetry.space_group_name_H-M   'P 1'
#
loop_
_entity.id
_entity.type
_entity.pdbx_description
1 polymer ?
#
loop_
_entity_poly.entity_id
_entity_poly.type
_entity_poly.pdbx_seq_one_letter_code
_entity_poly.pdbx_strand_id
1 'polypeptide(L)'
;DDINLISIQTQEIKDFKYLGAKIPFSTNLPDLSEIDKIKGLFGYVGVDFIAGDEIKIIEINPRATTPIIAFEEVYGINISELILKNYYKEKIPETTPKKKVFIRKKRDKGNFISFKDYSINLEAIS
;
A
#
# COMPACT_ATOMS: atom_id res chain seq x y z
N ASP A 1 9.81 -15.09 10.66
CA ASP A 1 10.33 -14.22 9.59
C ASP A 1 10.05 -12.78 9.98
N ASP A 2 10.95 -11.87 9.69
CA ASP A 2 10.78 -10.49 10.15
C ASP A 2 9.76 -9.75 9.29
N ILE A 3 8.75 -9.15 9.94
CA ILE A 3 7.79 -8.28 9.26
C ILE A 3 8.46 -6.93 9.00
N ASN A 4 8.60 -6.59 7.72
CA ASN A 4 9.17 -5.32 7.27
C ASN A 4 8.04 -4.39 6.80
N LEU A 5 7.82 -3.28 7.51
CA LEU A 5 6.86 -2.27 7.07
C LEU A 5 7.40 -1.53 5.84
N ILE A 6 6.68 -1.61 4.72
CA ILE A 6 7.07 -0.93 3.47
C ILE A 6 6.43 0.45 3.33
N SER A 7 5.14 0.56 3.65
CA SER A 7 4.39 1.80 3.46
C SER A 7 3.11 1.80 4.29
N ILE A 8 2.66 2.99 4.66
CA ILE A 8 1.33 3.26 5.18
C ILE A 8 0.66 4.22 4.20
N GLN A 9 -0.63 4.00 3.95
CA GLN A 9 -1.43 4.79 3.03
C GLN A 9 -2.83 5.02 3.60
N THR A 10 -3.51 6.08 3.16
CA THR A 10 -4.93 6.23 3.43
C THR A 10 -5.76 5.33 2.51
N GLN A 11 -7.01 5.07 2.89
CA GLN A 11 -8.04 4.63 1.95
C GLN A 11 -9.14 5.68 1.92
N GLU A 12 -9.34 6.29 0.76
CA GLU A 12 -10.40 7.27 0.53
C GLU A 12 -11.66 6.50 0.12
N ILE A 13 -12.63 6.42 1.01
CA ILE A 13 -13.84 5.60 0.83
C ILE A 13 -15.07 6.51 0.85
N LYS A 14 -15.99 6.28 -0.09
CA LYS A 14 -17.32 6.90 -0.10
C LYS A 14 -18.36 5.86 -0.46
N ASP A 15 -19.48 5.81 0.26
CA ASP A 15 -20.57 4.85 0.03
C ASP A 15 -20.04 3.39 -0.04
N PHE A 16 -19.13 3.05 0.87
CA PHE A 16 -18.41 1.75 0.95
C PHE A 16 -17.63 1.38 -0.33
N LYS A 17 -17.25 2.37 -1.15
CA LYS A 17 -16.43 2.17 -2.33
C LYS A 17 -15.08 2.86 -2.17
N TYR A 18 -14.02 2.11 -2.45
CA TYR A 18 -12.68 2.65 -2.56
C TYR A 18 -12.57 3.59 -3.77
N LEU A 19 -12.19 4.84 -3.50
CA LEU A 19 -11.99 5.90 -4.49
C LEU A 19 -10.51 6.20 -4.73
N GLY A 20 -9.62 5.79 -3.84
CA GLY A 20 -8.21 6.13 -3.93
C GLY A 20 -7.45 5.98 -2.62
N ALA A 21 -6.16 6.36 -2.66
CA ALA A 21 -5.27 6.33 -1.52
C ALA A 21 -4.22 7.44 -1.62
N LYS A 22 -3.90 8.07 -0.48
CA LYS A 22 -2.77 8.99 -0.37
C LYS A 22 -1.57 8.25 0.20
N ILE A 23 -0.41 8.43 -0.41
CA ILE A 23 0.82 7.70 -0.11
C ILE A 23 2.05 8.64 -0.23
N PRO A 24 2.98 8.63 0.74
CA PRO A 24 2.90 8.00 2.05
C PRO A 24 1.82 8.66 2.94
N PHE A 25 1.44 7.93 3.99
CA PHE A 25 0.76 8.45 5.16
C PHE A 25 1.52 8.08 6.43
N SER A 26 1.22 8.73 7.54
CA SER A 26 1.82 8.44 8.84
C SER A 26 0.74 8.40 9.91
N THR A 27 0.70 7.30 10.65
CA THR A 27 -0.23 7.08 11.76
C THR A 27 0.34 5.97 12.65
N ASN A 28 -0.29 5.75 13.79
CA ASN A 28 0.02 4.62 14.65
C ASN A 28 -0.33 3.31 13.93
N LEU A 29 0.50 2.28 14.11
CA LEU A 29 0.32 0.97 13.50
C LEU A 29 -0.52 0.05 14.40
N PRO A 30 -1.26 -0.89 13.83
CA PRO A 30 -1.80 -2.00 14.60
C PRO A 30 -0.66 -2.84 15.18
N ASP A 31 -0.96 -3.61 16.21
CA ASP A 31 -0.06 -4.66 16.69
C ASP A 31 0.12 -5.72 15.59
N LEU A 32 1.32 -5.76 15.02
CA LEU A 32 1.66 -6.67 13.92
C LEU A 32 1.86 -8.12 14.40
N SER A 33 1.93 -8.37 15.72
CA SER A 33 2.10 -9.71 16.28
C SER A 33 0.93 -10.63 15.97
N GLU A 34 -0.27 -10.09 15.76
CA GLU A 34 -1.44 -10.87 15.32
C GLU A 34 -1.32 -11.35 13.87
N ILE A 35 -0.59 -10.61 13.04
CA ILE A 35 -0.35 -10.97 11.64
C ILE A 35 0.70 -12.09 11.55
N ASP A 36 1.74 -12.02 12.40
CA ASP A 36 2.81 -13.04 12.45
C ASP A 36 2.29 -14.44 12.83
N LYS A 37 1.14 -14.52 13.51
CA LYS A 37 0.48 -15.79 13.85
C LYS A 37 -0.14 -16.50 12.64
N ILE A 38 -0.33 -15.81 11.52
CA ILE A 38 -0.97 -16.37 10.32
C ILE A 38 0.05 -17.15 9.50
N LYS A 39 -0.03 -18.48 9.61
CA LYS A 39 0.87 -19.38 8.89
C LYS A 39 0.71 -19.26 7.38
N GLY A 40 1.84 -19.20 6.67
CA GLY A 40 1.90 -19.24 5.21
C GLY A 40 1.90 -17.87 4.52
N LEU A 41 1.85 -16.76 5.28
CA LEU A 41 2.09 -15.44 4.70
C LEU A 41 3.54 -15.33 4.21
N PHE A 42 3.70 -14.88 2.97
CA PHE A 42 5.01 -14.67 2.35
C PHE A 42 4.94 -13.56 1.31
N GLY A 43 6.00 -12.76 1.21
CA GLY A 43 6.11 -11.67 0.24
C GLY A 43 5.39 -10.40 0.69
N TYR A 44 4.61 -9.78 -0.20
CA TYR A 44 3.88 -8.56 0.09
C TYR A 44 2.47 -8.87 0.60
N VAL A 45 2.13 -8.31 1.77
CA VAL A 45 0.82 -8.44 2.41
C VAL A 45 0.25 -7.04 2.65
N GLY A 46 -0.93 -6.77 2.12
CA GLY A 46 -1.70 -5.57 2.46
C GLY A 46 -2.49 -5.80 3.75
N VAL A 47 -2.53 -4.81 4.64
CA VAL A 47 -3.28 -4.86 5.89
C VAL A 47 -4.15 -3.63 5.97
N ASP A 48 -5.46 -3.82 5.99
CA ASP A 48 -6.42 -2.75 6.11
C ASP A 48 -6.82 -2.61 7.57
N PHE A 49 -6.72 -1.40 8.10
CA PHE A 49 -7.04 -1.10 9.48
C PHE A 49 -7.67 0.30 9.60
N ILE A 50 -8.47 0.51 10.65
CA ILE A 50 -8.93 1.83 11.05
C ILE A 50 -8.03 2.34 12.17
N ALA A 51 -7.52 3.56 12.01
CA ALA A 51 -6.85 4.30 13.07
C ALA A 51 -7.82 5.35 13.64
N GLY A 52 -8.46 5.03 14.76
CA GLY A 52 -9.27 5.95 15.56
C GLY A 52 -8.77 6.00 17.01
N ASP A 53 -9.68 6.12 17.98
CA ASP A 53 -9.34 6.00 19.41
C ASP A 53 -8.68 4.64 19.71
N GLU A 54 -9.14 3.60 19.03
CA GLU A 54 -8.51 2.28 18.99
C GLU A 54 -8.11 1.95 17.55
N ILE A 55 -7.01 1.20 17.40
CA ILE A 55 -6.57 0.68 16.12
C ILE A 55 -7.16 -0.72 15.92
N LYS A 56 -7.87 -0.93 14.81
CA LYS A 56 -8.53 -2.21 14.51
C LYS A 56 -8.17 -2.68 13.11
N ILE A 57 -7.63 -3.90 13.00
CA ILE A 57 -7.43 -4.60 11.73
C ILE A 57 -8.79 -5.06 11.21
N ILE A 58 -9.05 -4.81 9.93
CA ILE A 58 -10.27 -5.19 9.22
C ILE A 58 -10.01 -6.37 8.29
N GLU A 59 -8.95 -6.28 7.49
CA GLU A 59 -8.69 -7.22 6.41
C GLU A 59 -7.19 -7.44 6.23
N ILE A 60 -6.82 -8.68 5.92
CA ILE A 60 -5.46 -9.06 5.55
C ILE A 60 -5.50 -9.59 4.12
N ASN A 61 -4.79 -8.91 3.23
CA ASN A 61 -4.69 -9.18 1.82
C ASN A 61 -3.33 -9.85 1.51
N PRO A 62 -3.25 -11.19 1.42
CA PRO A 62 -2.03 -11.90 1.05
C PRO A 62 -1.75 -11.81 -0.46
N ARG A 63 -1.84 -10.60 -1.02
CA ARG A 63 -1.67 -10.28 -2.44
C ARG A 63 -1.31 -8.80 -2.61
N ALA A 64 -0.89 -8.44 -3.81
CA ALA A 64 -0.78 -7.04 -4.21
C ALA A 64 -2.12 -6.28 -4.02
N THR A 65 -2.02 -5.08 -3.48
CA THR A 65 -3.12 -4.12 -3.34
C THR A 65 -2.83 -2.89 -4.20
N THR A 66 -3.86 -2.14 -4.58
CA THR A 66 -3.73 -1.00 -5.51
C THR A 66 -2.63 0.01 -5.14
N PRO A 67 -2.38 0.37 -3.86
CA PRO A 67 -1.31 1.31 -3.49
C PRO A 67 0.09 1.00 -4.03
N ILE A 68 0.37 -0.27 -4.34
CA ILE A 68 1.64 -0.75 -4.89
C ILE A 68 2.08 -0.04 -6.17
N ILE A 69 1.13 0.45 -6.97
CA ILE A 69 1.40 1.11 -8.26
C ILE A 69 2.13 2.45 -8.09
N ALA A 70 2.08 3.05 -6.90
CA ALA A 70 2.72 4.32 -6.61
C ALA A 70 4.11 4.15 -5.97
N PHE A 71 4.54 2.92 -5.65
CA PHE A 71 5.76 2.70 -4.87
C PHE A 71 7.04 3.12 -5.59
N GLU A 72 7.11 2.88 -6.91
CA GLU A 72 8.24 3.34 -7.71
C GLU A 72 8.32 4.87 -7.72
N GLU A 73 7.19 5.53 -7.90
CA GLU A 73 7.14 6.99 -7.93
C GLU A 73 7.46 7.61 -6.56
N VAL A 74 6.89 7.07 -5.49
CA VAL A 74 7.00 7.62 -4.13
C VAL A 74 8.34 7.29 -3.50
N TYR A 75 8.80 6.04 -3.60
CA TYR A 75 9.97 5.55 -2.87
C TYR A 75 11.15 5.16 -3.78
N GLY A 76 10.92 5.00 -5.09
CA GLY A 76 11.91 4.40 -6.00
C GLY A 76 12.05 2.89 -5.81
N ILE A 77 10.97 2.21 -5.41
CA ILE A 77 10.98 0.78 -5.08
C ILE A 77 10.24 -0.03 -6.14
N ASN A 78 10.82 -1.18 -6.47
CA ASN A 78 10.14 -2.27 -7.16
C ASN A 78 9.77 -3.36 -6.15
N ILE A 79 8.47 -3.64 -5.97
CA ILE A 79 8.02 -4.63 -4.99
C ILE A 79 8.48 -6.06 -5.31
N SER A 80 8.59 -6.41 -6.60
CA SER A 80 9.02 -7.73 -7.02
C SER A 80 10.48 -7.96 -6.60
N GLU A 81 11.31 -6.92 -6.67
CA GLU A 81 12.69 -6.96 -6.15
C GLU A 81 12.70 -7.20 -4.64
N LEU A 82 11.83 -6.53 -3.87
CA LEU A 82 11.73 -6.74 -2.43
C LEU A 82 11.28 -8.15 -2.07
N ILE A 83 10.32 -8.72 -2.81
CA ILE A 83 9.85 -10.10 -2.61
C ILE A 83 10.99 -11.09 -2.90
N LEU A 84 11.77 -10.88 -3.96
CA LEU A 84 12.92 -11.71 -4.28
C LEU A 84 14.01 -11.60 -3.20
N LYS A 85 14.32 -10.38 -2.74
CA LYS A 85 15.26 -10.17 -1.62
C LYS A 85 14.80 -10.92 -0.37
N ASN A 86 13.52 -10.84 -0.04
CA ASN A 86 12.96 -11.60 1.08
C ASN A 86 13.11 -13.11 0.90
N TYR A 87 12.84 -13.63 -0.31
CA TYR A 87 13.02 -15.05 -0.64
C TYR A 87 14.47 -15.53 -0.44
N TYR A 88 15.43 -14.73 -0.89
CA TYR A 88 16.86 -15.01 -0.75
C TYR A 88 17.45 -14.62 0.62
N LYS A 89 16.60 -14.15 1.56
CA LYS A 89 17.01 -13.68 2.90
C LYS A 89 18.04 -12.55 2.86
N GLU A 90 17.94 -11.70 1.84
CA GLU A 90 18.72 -10.48 1.71
C GLU A 90 18.11 -9.34 2.54
N LYS A 91 18.93 -8.34 2.88
CA LYS A 91 18.46 -7.16 3.61
C LYS A 91 17.45 -6.38 2.76
N ILE A 92 16.27 -6.14 3.32
CA ILE A 92 15.29 -5.21 2.75
C ILE A 92 15.79 -3.78 2.99
N PRO A 93 15.92 -2.94 1.95
CA PRO A 93 16.41 -1.59 2.09
C PRO A 93 15.40 -0.72 2.85
N GLU A 94 15.90 0.20 3.67
CA GLU A 94 15.08 1.26 4.24
C GLU A 94 14.58 2.19 3.14
N THR A 95 13.38 2.71 3.32
CA THR A 95 12.65 3.42 2.28
C THR A 95 12.31 4.82 2.73
N THR A 96 12.80 5.83 2.01
CA THR A 96 12.46 7.24 2.28
C THR A 96 11.57 7.77 1.16
N PRO A 97 10.37 8.30 1.47
CA PRO A 97 9.50 8.88 0.45
C PRO A 97 10.14 10.13 -0.17
N LYS A 98 10.19 10.18 -1.50
CA LYS A 98 10.68 11.30 -2.31
C LYS A 98 9.59 12.32 -2.62
N LYS A 99 8.34 11.88 -2.64
CA LYS A 99 7.15 12.70 -2.89
C LYS A 99 5.90 12.07 -2.30
N LYS A 100 4.80 12.82 -2.29
CA LYS A 100 3.47 12.32 -1.97
C LYS A 100 2.63 12.23 -3.24
N VAL A 101 1.84 11.16 -3.35
CA VAL A 101 0.96 10.88 -4.46
C VAL A 101 -0.44 10.56 -3.94
N PHE A 102 -1.46 11.03 -4.65
CA PHE A 102 -2.83 10.60 -4.51
C PHE A 102 -3.20 9.70 -5.70
N ILE A 103 -3.43 8.43 -5.39
CA ILE A 103 -4.02 7.46 -6.33
C ILE A 103 -5.52 7.72 -6.39
N ARG A 104 -6.07 7.98 -7.57
CA ARG A 104 -7.51 8.26 -7.73
C ARG A 104 -8.16 7.40 -8.80
N LYS A 105 -9.25 6.74 -8.42
CA LYS A 105 -10.18 6.12 -9.35
C LYS A 105 -11.14 7.17 -9.87
N LYS A 106 -11.20 7.34 -11.19
CA LYS A 106 -12.08 8.31 -11.85
C LYS A 106 -12.90 7.66 -12.96
N ARG A 107 -13.92 8.40 -13.42
CA ARG A 107 -14.72 8.05 -14.60
C ARG A 107 -14.40 9.01 -15.75
N ASP A 108 -13.17 8.94 -16.25
CA ASP A 108 -12.62 9.76 -17.32
C ASP A 108 -11.38 9.06 -17.93
N LYS A 109 -10.72 9.71 -18.89
CA LYS A 109 -9.36 9.32 -19.29
C LYS A 109 -8.37 9.82 -18.24
N GLY A 110 -7.56 8.91 -17.69
CA GLY A 110 -6.55 9.23 -16.67
C GLY A 110 -5.10 9.09 -17.15
N ASN A 111 -4.17 9.41 -16.26
CA ASN A 111 -2.75 9.54 -16.58
C ASN A 111 -1.89 8.28 -16.35
N PHE A 112 -2.37 7.30 -15.57
CA PHE A 112 -1.63 6.07 -15.29
C PHE A 112 -2.15 4.90 -16.12
N ILE A 113 -3.43 4.56 -15.96
CA ILE A 113 -4.11 3.56 -16.80
C ILE A 113 -5.57 3.91 -16.97
N SER A 114 -6.12 3.61 -18.15
CA SER A 114 -7.53 3.79 -18.47
C SER A 114 -8.11 2.52 -19.09
N PHE A 115 -9.36 2.18 -18.74
CA PHE A 115 -10.13 1.11 -19.35
C PHE A 115 -11.59 1.54 -19.50
N LYS A 116 -12.06 1.62 -20.75
CA LYS A 116 -13.35 2.24 -21.09
C LYS A 116 -13.42 3.65 -20.48
N ASP A 117 -14.49 3.95 -19.76
CA ASP A 117 -14.72 5.24 -19.13
C ASP A 117 -14.12 5.33 -17.72
N TYR A 118 -13.28 4.37 -17.30
CA TYR A 118 -12.65 4.38 -15.99
C TYR A 118 -11.15 4.57 -16.08
N SER A 119 -10.59 5.25 -15.10
CA SER A 119 -9.15 5.43 -15.00
C SER A 119 -8.65 5.31 -13.56
N ILE A 120 -7.37 4.98 -13.44
CA ILE A 120 -6.57 5.23 -12.24
C ILE A 120 -5.60 6.35 -12.59
N ASN A 121 -5.53 7.35 -11.71
CA ASN A 121 -4.62 8.47 -11.81
C ASN A 121 -3.62 8.45 -10.67
N LEU A 122 -2.39 8.87 -10.95
CA LEU A 122 -1.37 9.21 -9.95
C LEU A 122 -1.18 10.72 -9.97
N GLU A 123 -1.64 11.40 -8.93
CA GLU A 123 -1.59 12.85 -8.81
C GLU A 123 -0.57 13.24 -7.74
N ALA A 124 0.45 14.02 -8.09
CA ALA A 124 1.34 14.58 -7.08
C ALA A 124 0.57 15.50 -6.13
N ILE A 125 0.86 15.43 -4.84
CA ILE A 125 0.27 16.31 -3.81
C ILE A 125 1.36 17.01 -3.02
N SER A 126 1.11 18.28 -2.68
CA SER A 126 1.99 19.13 -1.86
C SER A 126 2.08 18.65 -0.42
#